data_AF-A0A538G8T1-F1
#
_entry.id   AF-A0A538G8T1-F1
#
_cell.length_a   1.000
_cell.length_b   1.000
_cell.length_c   1.000
_cell.angle_alpha   90.00
_cell.angle_beta   90.00
_cell.angle_gamma   90.00
#
_symmetry.space_group_name_H-M   'P 1'
#
loop_
_entity.id
_entity.type
_entity.pdbx_description
1 polymer ?
#
loop_
_entity_poly.entity_id
_entity_poly.type
_entity_poly.pdbx_seq_one_letter_code
_entity_poly.pdbx_strand_id
1 'polypeptide(L)'
;MRSPYGPALAGVVLASVVVLSTLVASGSASSLLRPPPGSPDPKPMVLRSSDLGGVKAKSQHYFHDADFPSSISYEREFGSGRTGRTRLLYVDSQAEVGTSAQTTASFVAYIRRVFGSKQGRAILKQGFARGLGDADVLVSELAVGRPRNLGVGAGSFDLPMTVRILGLRTELHLAVFRVEQVLGDVFVVGSPGVRLPGSTMARLARIMAGRMAAQLGPTNVALPTISGVAQVGQTLIASQGAWTQNPSSFAYQWQRCDSSGANCRSISGASGQSYLPAGADAGFTIRVSVTARNSHGSATARSAPTGVVLASQAPANTALPTISGVAQAGQTLTGSTGSWTGAPTSFAFQWQRCDSAGATCVDVPGATAATYTLGGADVGSTVRVAVTASNAAGTTTAVSLPTAVVS
;
A
#
# COMPACT_ATOMS: atom_id res chain seq x y z
N MET A 1 -51.45 16.26 -3.27
CA MET A 1 -51.16 17.71 -3.29
C MET A 1 -49.67 17.89 -3.59
N ARG A 2 -49.31 18.55 -4.69
CA ARG A 2 -47.90 18.93 -4.96
C ARG A 2 -47.51 20.01 -3.96
N SER A 3 -46.36 19.84 -3.30
CA SER A 3 -45.82 20.82 -2.35
C SER A 3 -45.70 22.19 -3.04
N PRO A 4 -46.16 23.30 -2.43
CA PRO A 4 -46.04 24.64 -3.01
C PRO A 4 -44.56 25.06 -3.19
N TYR A 5 -43.65 24.38 -2.49
CA TYR A 5 -42.21 24.56 -2.61
C TYR A 5 -41.62 23.89 -3.87
N GLY A 6 -42.34 23.01 -4.56
CA GLY A 6 -41.81 22.19 -5.66
C GLY A 6 -41.06 22.97 -6.75
N PRO A 7 -41.66 24.01 -7.34
CA PRO A 7 -41.01 24.83 -8.38
C PRO A 7 -39.84 25.66 -7.85
N ALA A 8 -40.01 26.30 -6.68
CA ALA A 8 -38.96 27.10 -6.06
C ALA A 8 -37.74 26.26 -5.64
N LEU A 9 -37.99 25.04 -5.15
CA LEU A 9 -36.95 24.08 -4.80
C LEU A 9 -36.25 23.54 -6.04
N ALA A 10 -36.99 23.24 -7.12
CA ALA A 10 -36.40 22.84 -8.39
C ALA A 10 -35.48 23.94 -8.92
N GLY A 11 -35.91 25.20 -8.85
CA GLY A 11 -35.09 26.37 -9.21
C GLY A 11 -33.83 26.52 -8.36
N VAL A 12 -33.94 26.42 -7.02
CA VAL A 12 -32.76 26.50 -6.13
C VAL A 12 -31.78 25.36 -6.39
N VAL A 13 -32.27 24.15 -6.64
CA VAL A 13 -31.42 23.00 -7.00
C VAL A 13 -30.73 23.25 -8.34
N LEU A 14 -31.47 23.69 -9.37
CA LEU A 14 -30.91 24.04 -10.67
C LEU A 14 -29.87 25.17 -10.56
N ALA A 15 -30.15 26.19 -9.74
CA ALA A 15 -29.23 27.29 -9.46
C ALA A 15 -27.96 26.84 -8.75
N SER A 16 -28.09 25.87 -7.86
CA SER A 16 -26.96 25.28 -7.15
C SER A 16 -26.09 24.47 -8.10
N VAL A 17 -26.70 23.68 -8.99
CA VAL A 17 -26.01 22.96 -10.06
C VAL A 17 -25.34 23.93 -11.02
N VAL A 18 -25.98 25.05 -11.39
CA VAL A 18 -25.38 26.11 -12.23
C VAL A 18 -24.26 26.87 -11.50
N VAL A 19 -24.35 27.07 -10.19
CA VAL A 19 -23.26 27.68 -9.41
C VAL A 19 -22.08 26.74 -9.30
N LEU A 20 -22.32 25.47 -8.95
CA LEU A 20 -21.30 24.43 -8.98
C LEU A 20 -20.71 24.35 -10.39
N SER A 21 -21.51 24.39 -11.46
CA SER A 21 -21.03 24.32 -12.84
C SER A 21 -20.50 25.63 -13.46
N THR A 22 -20.66 26.78 -12.79
CA THR A 22 -19.97 28.05 -13.15
C THR A 22 -18.71 28.27 -12.32
N LEU A 23 -18.54 27.48 -11.26
CA LEU A 23 -17.26 27.24 -10.60
C LEU A 23 -16.44 26.13 -11.27
N VAL A 24 -17.14 25.29 -12.04
CA VAL A 24 -16.71 24.02 -12.62
C VAL A 24 -17.42 23.82 -13.97
N ALA A 25 -16.93 24.41 -15.07
CA ALA A 25 -17.53 24.34 -16.39
C ALA A 25 -18.00 22.92 -16.72
N SER A 26 -19.28 22.80 -17.06
CA SER A 26 -20.01 21.55 -17.30
C SER A 26 -19.17 20.50 -18.02
N GLY A 27 -18.75 19.49 -17.27
CA GLY A 27 -18.12 18.30 -17.82
C GLY A 27 -19.07 17.52 -18.72
N SER A 28 -18.51 16.87 -19.74
CA SER A 28 -19.27 15.91 -20.55
C SER A 28 -19.55 14.66 -19.71
N ALA A 29 -20.73 14.60 -19.08
CA ALA A 29 -21.21 13.41 -18.42
C ALA A 29 -21.40 12.28 -19.46
N SER A 30 -20.74 11.13 -19.23
CA SER A 30 -20.90 9.95 -20.07
C SER A 30 -21.01 8.69 -19.22
N SER A 31 -22.00 7.86 -19.55
CA SER A 31 -22.24 6.57 -18.89
C SER A 31 -21.13 5.55 -19.13
N LEU A 32 -20.20 5.84 -20.05
CA LEU A 32 -19.05 5.00 -20.39
C LEU A 32 -17.77 5.38 -19.66
N LEU A 33 -17.75 6.53 -18.95
CA LEU A 33 -16.57 6.95 -18.20
C LEU A 33 -16.24 5.96 -17.08
N ARG A 34 -14.97 5.65 -16.97
CA ARG A 34 -14.40 4.77 -15.94
C ARG A 34 -13.10 5.36 -15.43
N PRO A 35 -12.75 5.13 -14.15
CA PRO A 35 -11.44 5.50 -13.64
C PRO A 35 -10.32 4.89 -14.50
N PRO A 36 -9.31 5.68 -14.91
CA PRO A 36 -8.12 5.15 -15.57
C PRO A 36 -7.44 4.05 -14.75
N PRO A 37 -6.79 3.06 -15.38
CA PRO A 37 -6.05 2.02 -14.67
C PRO A 37 -5.05 2.61 -13.67
N GLY A 38 -5.08 2.13 -12.42
CA GLY A 38 -4.20 2.61 -11.34
C GLY A 38 -4.68 3.87 -10.61
N SER A 39 -5.67 4.60 -11.13
CA SER A 39 -6.28 5.73 -10.43
C SER A 39 -7.28 5.25 -9.35
N PRO A 40 -7.41 5.97 -8.21
CA PRO A 40 -8.50 5.75 -7.26
C PRO A 40 -9.88 5.87 -7.91
N ASP A 41 -10.86 5.07 -7.50
CA ASP A 41 -12.25 5.23 -7.93
C ASP A 41 -12.97 6.27 -7.03
N PRO A 42 -13.45 7.41 -7.57
CA PRO A 42 -14.18 8.41 -6.79
C PRO A 42 -15.59 7.99 -6.36
N LYS A 43 -16.22 7.02 -7.04
CA LYS A 43 -17.60 6.57 -6.73
C LYS A 43 -17.85 6.14 -5.28
N PRO A 44 -16.95 5.35 -4.63
CA PRO A 44 -17.09 5.01 -3.22
C PRO A 44 -16.81 6.17 -2.26
N MET A 45 -16.24 7.30 -2.73
CA MET A 45 -15.79 8.43 -1.91
C MET A 45 -16.90 9.44 -1.56
N VAL A 46 -17.96 9.53 -2.38
CA VAL A 46 -19.09 10.44 -2.16
C VAL A 46 -20.11 9.92 -1.12
N LEU A 47 -21.08 10.76 -0.72
CA LEU A 47 -22.13 10.37 0.23
C LEU A 47 -23.00 9.23 -0.32
N ARG A 48 -23.56 8.40 0.57
CA ARG A 48 -24.43 7.26 0.25
C ARG A 48 -25.80 7.45 0.89
N SER A 49 -26.78 6.70 0.41
CA SER A 49 -28.15 6.71 0.98
C SER A 49 -28.17 6.53 2.50
N SER A 50 -27.31 5.67 3.05
CA SER A 50 -27.19 5.43 4.50
C SER A 50 -26.80 6.67 5.31
N ASP A 51 -26.04 7.59 4.71
CA ASP A 51 -25.57 8.80 5.41
C ASP A 51 -26.69 9.85 5.55
N LEU A 52 -27.72 9.72 4.70
CA LEU A 52 -28.81 10.66 4.53
C LEU A 52 -30.18 10.09 4.93
N GLY A 53 -30.18 9.04 5.77
CA GLY A 53 -31.40 8.43 6.31
C GLY A 53 -32.12 7.51 5.32
N GLY A 54 -31.39 6.87 4.42
CA GLY A 54 -31.90 5.88 3.47
C GLY A 54 -32.44 6.45 2.16
N VAL A 55 -32.26 7.74 1.90
CA VAL A 55 -32.80 8.40 0.69
C VAL A 55 -32.08 7.90 -0.56
N LYS A 56 -32.84 7.50 -1.57
CA LYS A 56 -32.29 7.08 -2.87
C LYS A 56 -31.64 8.26 -3.58
N ALA A 57 -30.52 8.00 -4.27
CA ALA A 57 -29.91 8.97 -5.16
C ALA A 57 -30.88 9.34 -6.29
N LYS A 58 -30.95 10.62 -6.63
CA LYS A 58 -31.71 11.13 -7.78
C LYS A 58 -30.92 10.95 -9.07
N SER A 59 -29.64 11.28 -9.01
CA SER A 59 -28.68 11.12 -10.10
C SER A 59 -27.35 10.68 -9.49
N GLN A 60 -26.54 10.01 -10.31
CA GLN A 60 -25.17 9.67 -9.97
C GLN A 60 -24.42 9.27 -11.24
N HIS A 61 -23.24 9.82 -11.45
CA HIS A 61 -22.49 9.58 -12.68
C HIS A 61 -21.02 9.97 -12.54
N TYR A 62 -20.21 9.42 -13.44
CA TYR A 62 -18.83 9.87 -13.64
C TYR A 62 -18.82 11.06 -14.61
N PHE A 63 -17.88 11.98 -14.42
CA PHE A 63 -17.66 13.11 -15.30
C PHE A 63 -16.17 13.51 -15.30
N HIS A 64 -15.78 14.35 -16.25
CA HIS A 64 -14.50 15.07 -16.23
C HIS A 64 -14.77 16.53 -15.90
N ASP A 65 -14.10 17.05 -14.90
CA ASP A 65 -14.09 18.48 -14.61
C ASP A 65 -13.13 19.18 -15.61
N ALA A 66 -13.61 20.23 -16.28
CA ALA A 66 -12.81 21.04 -17.20
C ALA A 66 -11.98 22.14 -16.49
N ASP A 67 -12.39 22.57 -15.30
CA ASP A 67 -11.79 23.65 -14.50
C ASP A 67 -10.83 23.11 -13.42
N PHE A 68 -11.00 21.85 -13.02
CA PHE A 68 -10.04 21.12 -12.19
C PHE A 68 -9.35 20.05 -13.02
N PRO A 69 -8.00 19.98 -13.04
CA PRO A 69 -7.26 18.92 -13.74
C PRO A 69 -7.42 17.58 -13.02
N SER A 70 -8.64 17.04 -13.10
CA SER A 70 -9.06 15.74 -12.59
C SER A 70 -8.81 14.67 -13.65
N SER A 71 -8.35 13.51 -13.17
CA SER A 71 -8.30 12.30 -13.97
C SER A 71 -9.69 11.67 -14.14
N ILE A 72 -10.54 11.78 -13.12
CA ILE A 72 -11.92 11.30 -13.10
C ILE A 72 -12.65 11.90 -11.89
N SER A 73 -13.93 12.21 -12.06
CA SER A 73 -14.80 12.73 -11.01
C SER A 73 -16.08 11.91 -10.90
N TYR A 74 -16.72 11.93 -9.74
CA TYR A 74 -18.01 11.29 -9.51
C TYR A 74 -18.92 12.16 -8.66
N GLU A 75 -20.16 12.29 -9.09
CA GLU A 75 -21.21 13.04 -8.41
C GLU A 75 -22.32 12.11 -7.93
N ARG A 76 -22.94 12.46 -6.80
CA ARG A 76 -24.20 11.87 -6.37
C ARG A 76 -25.12 12.90 -5.72
N GLU A 77 -26.29 13.07 -6.33
CA GLU A 77 -27.33 13.97 -5.85
C GLU A 77 -28.44 13.22 -5.10
N PHE A 78 -29.00 13.87 -4.08
CA PHE A 78 -30.09 13.37 -3.27
C PHE A 78 -31.21 14.41 -3.12
N GLY A 79 -32.45 13.93 -3.07
CA GLY A 79 -33.58 14.74 -2.64
C GLY A 79 -33.62 14.95 -1.13
N SER A 80 -34.82 15.21 -0.61
CA SER A 80 -35.03 15.47 0.81
C SER A 80 -34.61 14.28 1.66
N GLY A 81 -33.73 14.52 2.63
CA GLY A 81 -33.18 13.51 3.52
C GLY A 81 -32.87 14.04 4.91
N ARG A 82 -32.09 13.28 5.68
CA ARG A 82 -31.69 13.70 7.02
C ARG A 82 -30.30 13.22 7.38
N THR A 83 -29.57 14.01 8.13
CA THR A 83 -28.25 13.66 8.68
C THR A 83 -28.31 13.88 10.18
N GLY A 84 -28.28 12.79 10.96
CA GLY A 84 -28.66 12.86 12.37
C GLY A 84 -30.10 13.38 12.54
N ARG A 85 -30.25 14.46 13.30
CA ARG A 85 -31.56 15.13 13.52
C ARG A 85 -31.87 16.23 12.51
N THR A 86 -30.91 16.62 11.67
CA THR A 86 -31.06 17.73 10.72
C THR A 86 -31.76 17.25 9.44
N ARG A 87 -32.87 17.88 9.07
CA ARG A 87 -33.57 17.64 7.79
C ARG A 87 -32.98 18.50 6.68
N LEU A 88 -32.67 17.87 5.56
CA LEU A 88 -32.08 18.48 4.37
C LEU A 88 -33.07 18.37 3.22
N LEU A 89 -33.20 19.41 2.41
CA LEU A 89 -34.04 19.39 1.22
C LEU A 89 -33.33 18.81 0.01
N TYR A 90 -32.02 19.05 -0.07
CA TYR A 90 -31.17 18.64 -1.16
C TYR A 90 -29.75 18.46 -0.64
N VAL A 91 -29.08 17.44 -1.16
CA VAL A 91 -27.66 17.20 -0.93
C VAL A 91 -27.04 16.79 -2.24
N ASP A 92 -25.96 17.46 -2.58
CA ASP A 92 -25.04 17.06 -3.63
C ASP A 92 -23.68 16.80 -3.00
N SER A 93 -22.99 15.80 -3.52
CA SER A 93 -21.65 15.44 -3.06
C SER A 93 -20.83 14.93 -4.22
N GLN A 94 -19.63 15.51 -4.36
CA GLN A 94 -18.71 15.16 -5.43
C GLN A 94 -17.35 14.77 -4.86
N ALA A 95 -16.65 13.91 -5.60
CA ALA A 95 -15.27 13.57 -5.34
C ALA A 95 -14.51 13.55 -6.66
N GLU A 96 -13.37 14.23 -6.68
CA GLU A 96 -12.60 14.44 -7.89
C GLU A 96 -11.14 14.05 -7.68
N VAL A 97 -10.65 13.14 -8.51
CA VAL A 97 -9.29 12.62 -8.39
C VAL A 97 -8.37 13.52 -9.21
N GLY A 98 -7.76 14.50 -8.55
CA GLY A 98 -6.77 15.39 -9.14
C GLY A 98 -5.49 14.69 -9.55
N THR A 99 -4.71 15.38 -10.38
CA THR A 99 -3.39 14.91 -10.86
C THR A 99 -2.30 14.87 -9.79
N SER A 100 -2.41 15.71 -8.74
CA SER A 100 -1.50 15.67 -7.59
C SER A 100 -2.09 16.34 -6.34
N ALA A 101 -1.54 16.01 -5.17
CA ALA A 101 -1.90 16.66 -3.91
C ALA A 101 -1.59 18.17 -3.91
N GLN A 102 -0.50 18.58 -4.55
CA GLN A 102 -0.08 19.98 -4.65
C GLN A 102 -1.05 20.80 -5.51
N THR A 103 -1.47 20.25 -6.65
CA THR A 103 -2.44 20.88 -7.56
C THR A 103 -3.78 21.07 -6.85
N THR A 104 -4.26 20.01 -6.21
CA THR A 104 -5.51 20.02 -5.41
C THR A 104 -5.44 21.03 -4.28
N ALA A 105 -4.30 21.10 -3.58
CA ALA A 105 -4.09 22.06 -2.51
C ALA A 105 -4.16 23.51 -3.00
N SER A 106 -3.54 23.78 -4.14
CA SER A 106 -3.50 25.10 -4.78
C SER A 106 -4.89 25.52 -5.25
N PHE A 107 -5.66 24.59 -5.81
CA PHE A 107 -7.03 24.82 -6.24
C PHE A 107 -7.95 25.18 -5.06
N VAL A 108 -7.92 24.42 -3.96
CA VAL A 108 -8.70 24.73 -2.75
C VAL A 108 -8.32 26.10 -2.18
N ALA A 109 -7.03 26.45 -2.15
CA ALA A 109 -6.57 27.75 -1.69
C ALA A 109 -7.04 28.89 -2.62
N TYR A 110 -7.01 28.67 -3.93
CA TYR A 110 -7.50 29.61 -4.94
C TYR A 110 -8.99 29.89 -4.77
N ILE A 111 -9.84 28.86 -4.73
CA ILE A 111 -11.28 29.00 -4.57
C ILE A 111 -11.62 29.70 -3.26
N ARG A 112 -10.97 29.30 -2.15
CA ARG A 112 -11.16 29.96 -0.85
C ARG A 112 -10.85 31.44 -0.91
N ARG A 113 -9.78 31.84 -1.62
CA ARG A 113 -9.42 33.25 -1.82
C ARG A 113 -10.46 33.99 -2.66
N VAL A 114 -10.92 33.40 -3.76
CA VAL A 114 -11.97 33.96 -4.63
C VAL A 114 -13.23 34.24 -3.82
N PHE A 115 -13.72 33.26 -3.05
CA PHE A 115 -14.91 33.42 -2.19
C PHE A 115 -14.67 34.32 -0.97
N GLY A 116 -13.43 34.47 -0.55
CA GLY A 116 -13.02 35.46 0.45
C GLY A 116 -13.15 36.90 -0.05
N SER A 117 -13.09 37.14 -1.36
CA SER A 117 -13.19 38.47 -1.96
C SER A 117 -14.64 38.96 -2.12
N LYS A 118 -14.87 40.29 -2.09
CA LYS A 118 -16.19 40.87 -2.37
C LYS A 118 -16.64 40.57 -3.80
N GLN A 119 -15.73 40.71 -4.78
CA GLN A 119 -16.01 40.49 -6.20
C GLN A 119 -16.38 39.03 -6.48
N GLY A 120 -15.62 38.06 -5.97
CA GLY A 120 -15.91 36.63 -6.15
C GLY A 120 -17.28 36.23 -5.59
N ARG A 121 -17.67 36.78 -4.43
CA ARG A 121 -19.03 36.56 -3.88
C ARG A 121 -20.13 37.22 -4.72
N ALA A 122 -19.86 38.36 -5.35
CA ALA A 122 -20.81 38.99 -6.27
C ALA A 122 -21.00 38.15 -7.54
N ILE A 123 -19.91 37.59 -8.09
CA ILE A 123 -19.95 36.67 -9.24
C ILE A 123 -20.75 35.41 -8.89
N LEU A 124 -20.49 34.80 -7.72
CA LEU A 124 -21.26 33.66 -7.23
C LEU A 124 -22.76 33.98 -7.13
N LYS A 125 -23.11 35.14 -6.58
CA LYS A 125 -24.49 35.60 -6.46
C LYS A 125 -25.16 35.75 -7.84
N GLN A 126 -24.44 36.26 -8.83
CA GLN A 126 -24.92 36.35 -10.22
C GLN A 126 -25.07 34.98 -10.88
N GLY A 127 -24.14 34.05 -10.64
CA GLY A 127 -24.23 32.66 -11.10
C GLY A 127 -25.49 31.97 -10.57
N PHE A 128 -25.75 32.12 -9.27
CA PHE A 128 -26.96 31.57 -8.64
C PHE A 128 -28.23 32.19 -9.22
N ALA A 129 -28.27 33.52 -9.37
CA ALA A 129 -29.40 34.21 -9.97
C ALA A 129 -29.68 33.72 -11.41
N ARG A 130 -28.64 33.54 -12.23
CA ARG A 130 -28.79 32.98 -13.58
C ARG A 130 -29.35 31.56 -13.57
N GLY A 131 -28.89 30.72 -12.64
CA GLY A 131 -29.34 29.35 -12.56
C GLY A 131 -30.73 29.15 -11.96
N LEU A 132 -31.29 30.16 -11.28
CA LEU A 132 -32.68 30.13 -10.83
C LEU A 132 -33.68 30.22 -11.99
N GLY A 133 -33.32 30.88 -13.10
CA GLY A 133 -34.21 31.09 -14.24
C GLY A 133 -35.56 31.69 -13.82
N ASP A 134 -36.67 31.17 -14.36
CA ASP A 134 -38.04 31.62 -14.04
C ASP A 134 -38.47 31.36 -12.58
N ALA A 135 -37.71 30.56 -11.82
CA ALA A 135 -38.00 30.33 -10.40
C ALA A 135 -37.60 31.51 -9.49
N ASP A 136 -36.93 32.53 -10.03
CA ASP A 136 -36.51 33.74 -9.31
C ASP A 136 -37.70 34.46 -8.63
N VAL A 137 -38.92 34.34 -9.16
CA VAL A 137 -40.13 34.95 -8.56
C VAL A 137 -40.43 34.40 -7.16
N LEU A 138 -39.98 33.19 -6.83
CA LEU A 138 -40.22 32.53 -5.54
C LEU A 138 -39.01 32.56 -4.61
N VAL A 139 -37.88 33.11 -5.08
CA VAL A 139 -36.58 33.07 -4.43
C VAL A 139 -35.99 34.47 -4.33
N SER A 140 -35.75 34.98 -3.13
CA SER A 140 -35.26 36.35 -2.94
C SER A 140 -34.17 36.46 -1.88
N GLU A 141 -33.56 37.65 -1.76
CA GLU A 141 -32.59 37.98 -0.70
C GLU A 141 -31.37 37.04 -0.64
N LEU A 142 -30.87 36.58 -1.79
CA LEU A 142 -29.64 35.78 -1.81
C LEU A 142 -28.47 36.56 -1.22
N ALA A 143 -27.85 35.99 -0.19
CA ALA A 143 -26.62 36.48 0.43
C ALA A 143 -25.58 35.37 0.50
N VAL A 144 -24.36 35.70 0.09
CA VAL A 144 -23.20 34.81 0.15
C VAL A 144 -22.29 35.27 1.28
N GLY A 145 -22.09 34.40 2.27
CA GLY A 145 -21.21 34.63 3.40
C GLY A 145 -19.72 34.51 3.05
N ARG A 146 -18.84 34.70 4.02
CA ARG A 146 -17.40 34.45 3.86
C ARG A 146 -17.08 32.97 4.16
N PRO A 147 -16.08 32.38 3.49
CA PRO A 147 -15.56 31.06 3.85
C PRO A 147 -15.18 30.98 5.33
N ARG A 148 -15.64 29.92 6.00
CA ARG A 148 -15.33 29.59 7.39
C ARG A 148 -14.53 28.31 7.44
N ASN A 149 -13.67 28.13 8.44
CA ASN A 149 -12.94 26.88 8.57
C ASN A 149 -13.90 25.70 8.82
N LEU A 150 -13.78 24.65 8.01
CA LEU A 150 -14.62 23.45 8.14
C LEU A 150 -14.04 22.44 9.14
N GLY A 151 -12.72 22.48 9.36
CA GLY A 151 -12.03 21.57 10.27
C GLY A 151 -11.93 20.13 9.74
N VAL A 152 -11.87 19.96 8.42
CA VAL A 152 -11.70 18.66 7.74
C VAL A 152 -10.52 18.74 6.79
N GLY A 153 -9.31 18.55 7.33
CA GLY A 153 -8.07 18.71 6.57
C GLY A 153 -7.65 20.16 6.34
N ALA A 154 -6.39 20.34 5.94
CA ALA A 154 -5.78 21.65 5.74
C ALA A 154 -6.45 22.42 4.59
N GLY A 155 -6.75 23.69 4.82
CA GLY A 155 -7.36 24.57 3.82
C GLY A 155 -8.86 24.41 3.62
N SER A 156 -9.49 23.37 4.20
CA SER A 156 -10.92 23.12 4.09
C SER A 156 -11.77 24.29 4.58
N PHE A 157 -12.90 24.50 3.93
CA PHE A 157 -13.82 25.58 4.27
C PHE A 157 -15.27 25.25 3.99
N ASP A 158 -16.15 25.95 4.70
CA ASP A 158 -17.59 25.99 4.49
C ASP A 158 -17.96 27.40 4.01
N LEU A 159 -18.69 27.49 2.91
CA LEU A 159 -19.24 28.74 2.39
C LEU A 159 -20.75 28.79 2.71
N PRO A 160 -21.15 29.49 3.78
CA PRO A 160 -22.56 29.63 4.11
C PRO A 160 -23.23 30.66 3.20
N MET A 161 -24.42 30.34 2.75
CA MET A 161 -25.30 31.18 1.94
C MET A 161 -26.70 31.18 2.55
N THR A 162 -27.44 32.27 2.33
CA THR A 162 -28.83 32.39 2.75
C THR A 162 -29.68 32.90 1.62
N VAL A 163 -30.89 32.35 1.49
CA VAL A 163 -31.90 32.81 0.54
C VAL A 163 -33.27 32.74 1.20
N ARG A 164 -34.26 33.45 0.67
CA ARG A 164 -35.66 33.26 1.04
C ARG A 164 -36.36 32.44 -0.02
N ILE A 165 -37.00 31.34 0.39
CA ILE A 165 -37.85 30.51 -0.47
C ILE A 165 -39.28 30.67 0.05
N LEU A 166 -40.17 31.23 -0.77
CA LEU A 166 -41.55 31.57 -0.35
C LEU A 166 -41.57 32.39 0.96
N GLY A 167 -40.67 33.37 1.08
CA GLY A 167 -40.55 34.26 2.25
C GLY A 167 -39.81 33.67 3.47
N LEU A 168 -39.58 32.35 3.51
CA LEU A 168 -38.88 31.69 4.61
C LEU A 168 -37.37 31.66 4.37
N ARG A 169 -36.59 32.04 5.39
CA ARG A 169 -35.12 31.96 5.36
C ARG A 169 -34.67 30.50 5.24
N THR A 170 -33.86 30.22 4.23
CA THR A 170 -33.26 28.93 3.95
C THR A 170 -31.75 29.08 3.94
N GLU A 171 -31.05 28.21 4.66
CA GLU A 171 -29.59 28.17 4.71
C GLU A 171 -29.05 27.15 3.71
N LEU A 172 -28.07 27.56 2.90
CA LEU A 172 -27.35 26.72 1.96
C LEU A 172 -25.88 26.73 2.34
N HIS A 173 -25.20 25.61 2.12
CA HIS A 173 -23.79 25.48 2.47
C HIS A 173 -23.05 24.74 1.37
N LEU A 174 -21.86 25.24 1.02
CA LEU A 174 -20.89 24.54 0.19
C LEU A 174 -19.66 24.26 1.04
N ALA A 175 -19.47 22.99 1.41
CA ALA A 175 -18.25 22.52 2.02
C ALA A 175 -17.26 22.12 0.93
N VAL A 176 -16.00 22.57 1.02
CA VAL A 176 -14.90 22.16 0.13
C VAL A 176 -13.72 21.72 1.01
N PHE A 177 -13.18 20.55 0.71
CA PHE A 177 -12.09 19.92 1.45
C PHE A 177 -11.27 19.03 0.52
N ARG A 178 -10.16 18.50 1.02
CA ARG A 178 -9.32 17.59 0.25
C ARG A 178 -8.73 16.49 1.11
N VAL A 179 -8.40 15.38 0.48
CA VAL A 179 -7.52 14.33 1.01
C VAL A 179 -6.48 14.04 -0.07
N GLU A 180 -5.25 14.48 0.15
CA GLU A 180 -4.18 14.50 -0.87
C GLU A 180 -4.64 15.11 -2.20
N GLN A 181 -4.64 14.29 -3.26
CA GLN A 181 -5.02 14.62 -4.63
C GLN A 181 -6.53 14.58 -4.85
N VAL A 182 -7.33 14.12 -3.89
CA VAL A 182 -8.78 14.05 -4.03
C VAL A 182 -9.41 15.34 -3.49
N LEU A 183 -10.07 16.07 -4.36
CA LEU A 183 -10.97 17.17 -4.00
C LEU A 183 -12.32 16.58 -3.61
N GLY A 184 -12.92 17.15 -2.57
CA GLY A 184 -14.25 16.80 -2.14
C GLY A 184 -15.06 18.05 -1.85
N ASP A 185 -16.31 18.02 -2.29
CA ASP A 185 -17.28 19.05 -1.96
C ASP A 185 -18.64 18.44 -1.62
N VAL A 186 -19.37 19.17 -0.80
CA VAL A 186 -20.73 18.84 -0.42
C VAL A 186 -21.54 20.12 -0.43
N PHE A 187 -22.57 20.14 -1.28
CA PHE A 187 -23.55 21.21 -1.30
C PHE A 187 -24.83 20.75 -0.61
N VAL A 188 -25.36 21.58 0.30
CA VAL A 188 -26.57 21.26 1.06
C VAL A 188 -27.55 22.42 1.02
N VAL A 189 -28.83 22.10 0.81
CA VAL A 189 -29.95 23.02 1.05
C VAL A 189 -30.68 22.58 2.32
N GLY A 190 -30.67 23.42 3.35
CA GLY A 190 -31.42 23.22 4.58
C GLY A 190 -32.92 23.34 4.37
N SER A 191 -33.72 22.93 5.37
CA SER A 191 -35.18 23.09 5.31
C SER A 191 -35.57 24.57 5.54
N PRO A 192 -36.59 25.13 4.84
CA PRO A 192 -36.94 26.54 4.99
C PRO A 192 -37.45 26.81 6.41
N GLY A 193 -37.00 27.91 7.01
CA GLY A 193 -37.30 28.27 8.40
C GLY A 193 -36.51 27.49 9.45
N VAL A 194 -35.64 26.56 9.04
CA VAL A 194 -34.82 25.75 9.95
C VAL A 194 -33.35 26.11 9.80
N ARG A 195 -32.68 26.38 10.91
CA ARG A 195 -31.23 26.60 10.91
C ARG A 195 -30.49 25.33 10.50
N LEU A 196 -29.50 25.46 9.63
CA LEU A 196 -28.55 24.41 9.24
C LEU A 196 -27.25 24.58 10.04
N PRO A 197 -27.00 23.75 11.06
CA PRO A 197 -25.78 23.90 11.87
C PRO A 197 -24.52 23.60 11.03
N GLY A 198 -23.48 24.42 11.13
CA GLY A 198 -22.19 24.16 10.45
C GLY A 198 -21.53 22.83 10.84
N SER A 199 -21.84 22.29 12.02
CA SER A 199 -21.42 20.94 12.43
C SER A 199 -21.99 19.84 11.53
N THR A 200 -23.13 20.10 10.85
CA THR A 200 -23.71 19.22 9.83
C THR A 200 -22.78 19.07 8.64
N MET A 201 -22.24 20.18 8.14
CA MET A 201 -21.30 20.17 7.02
C MET A 201 -20.00 19.47 7.39
N ALA A 202 -19.46 19.76 8.58
CA ALA A 202 -18.28 19.06 9.08
C ALA A 202 -18.50 17.54 9.23
N ARG A 203 -19.71 17.10 9.63
CA ARG A 203 -20.06 15.67 9.68
C ARG A 203 -20.03 15.02 8.30
N LEU A 204 -20.71 15.61 7.33
CA LEU A 204 -20.78 15.08 5.96
C LEU A 204 -19.39 15.04 5.31
N ALA A 205 -18.63 16.13 5.43
CA ALA A 205 -17.26 16.20 4.92
C ALA A 205 -16.33 15.17 5.58
N ARG A 206 -16.43 14.92 6.89
CA ARG A 206 -15.63 13.86 7.55
C ARG A 206 -15.98 12.45 7.04
N ILE A 207 -17.26 12.18 6.78
CA ILE A 207 -17.69 10.89 6.21
C ILE A 207 -17.02 10.67 4.86
N MET A 208 -17.05 11.69 3.98
CA MET A 208 -16.42 11.62 2.67
C MET A 208 -14.90 11.56 2.77
N ALA A 209 -14.26 12.38 3.59
CA ALA A 209 -12.81 12.37 3.78
C ALA A 209 -12.30 10.99 4.26
N GLY A 210 -13.03 10.32 5.16
CA GLY A 210 -12.71 8.95 5.57
C GLY A 210 -12.80 7.94 4.43
N ARG A 211 -13.77 8.10 3.52
CA ARG A 211 -13.90 7.24 2.32
C ARG A 211 -12.83 7.54 1.28
N MET A 212 -12.48 8.80 1.08
CA MET A 212 -11.36 9.21 0.22
C MET A 212 -10.07 8.57 0.71
N ALA A 213 -9.75 8.71 1.99
CA ALA A 213 -8.57 8.08 2.60
C ALA A 213 -8.57 6.56 2.40
N ALA A 214 -9.70 5.88 2.59
CA ALA A 214 -9.80 4.44 2.39
C ALA A 214 -9.51 4.00 0.94
N GLN A 215 -9.81 4.83 -0.06
CA GLN A 215 -9.51 4.55 -1.48
C GLN A 215 -8.06 4.88 -1.86
N LEU A 216 -7.38 5.71 -1.08
CA LEU A 216 -5.97 6.05 -1.27
C LEU A 216 -5.03 5.06 -0.56
N GLY A 217 -5.56 4.09 0.17
CA GLY A 217 -4.77 2.99 0.73
C GLY A 217 -4.33 1.98 -0.34
N PRO A 218 -3.22 1.24 -0.13
CA PRO A 218 -2.77 0.23 -1.09
C PRO A 218 -3.79 -0.89 -1.25
N THR A 219 -4.00 -1.35 -2.49
CA THR A 219 -4.72 -2.59 -2.78
C THR A 219 -3.86 -3.50 -3.66
N ASN A 220 -3.80 -4.79 -3.32
CA ASN A 220 -3.04 -5.75 -4.12
C ASN A 220 -3.75 -6.02 -5.45
N VAL A 221 -2.99 -5.99 -6.55
CA VAL A 221 -3.46 -6.33 -7.91
C VAL A 221 -2.72 -7.51 -8.52
N ALA A 222 -1.60 -7.93 -7.93
CA ALA A 222 -0.97 -9.22 -8.19
C ALA A 222 -0.34 -9.77 -6.90
N LEU A 223 -0.62 -11.04 -6.59
CA LEU A 223 -0.16 -11.66 -5.35
C LEU A 223 1.37 -11.75 -5.29
N PRO A 224 1.96 -11.69 -4.08
CA PRO A 224 3.35 -12.07 -3.85
C PRO A 224 3.64 -13.51 -4.31
N THR A 225 4.87 -13.77 -4.70
CA THR A 225 5.38 -15.10 -5.09
C THR A 225 6.61 -15.45 -4.27
N ILE A 226 6.90 -16.75 -4.13
CA ILE A 226 8.11 -17.27 -3.49
C ILE A 226 8.97 -17.95 -4.54
N SER A 227 10.27 -17.64 -4.58
CA SER A 227 11.28 -18.36 -5.36
C SER A 227 12.29 -19.07 -4.46
N GLY A 228 13.01 -20.03 -5.02
CA GLY A 228 13.95 -20.90 -4.30
C GLY A 228 13.45 -22.34 -4.17
N VAL A 229 14.27 -23.21 -3.57
CA VAL A 229 13.94 -24.62 -3.34
C VAL A 229 13.40 -24.77 -1.92
N ALA A 230 12.23 -25.38 -1.77
CA ALA A 230 11.64 -25.68 -0.46
C ALA A 230 12.40 -26.83 0.21
N GLN A 231 13.53 -26.51 0.82
CA GLN A 231 14.39 -27.47 1.53
C GLN A 231 15.05 -26.77 2.71
N VAL A 232 15.24 -27.50 3.80
CA VAL A 232 15.95 -27.00 4.99
C VAL A 232 17.35 -26.52 4.60
N GLY A 233 17.68 -25.28 4.98
CA GLY A 233 18.96 -24.65 4.67
C GLY A 233 19.06 -24.05 3.25
N GLN A 234 17.97 -24.02 2.46
CA GLN A 234 17.93 -23.33 1.17
C GLN A 234 17.07 -22.07 1.25
N THR A 235 17.63 -20.93 0.85
CA THR A 235 16.94 -19.63 0.97
C THR A 235 15.74 -19.54 0.05
N LEU A 236 14.60 -19.18 0.62
CA LEU A 236 13.40 -18.74 -0.08
C LEU A 236 13.39 -17.20 -0.15
N ILE A 237 12.95 -16.65 -1.27
CA ILE A 237 12.87 -15.20 -1.50
C ILE A 237 11.44 -14.82 -1.89
N ALA A 238 10.87 -13.82 -1.21
CA ALA A 238 9.57 -13.28 -1.52
C ALA A 238 9.65 -12.12 -2.52
N SER A 239 8.79 -12.13 -3.54
CA SER A 239 8.45 -10.93 -4.29
C SER A 239 7.43 -10.08 -3.52
N GLN A 240 7.38 -8.78 -3.80
CA GLN A 240 6.42 -7.88 -3.16
C GLN A 240 4.98 -8.07 -3.67
N GLY A 241 4.80 -8.64 -4.87
CA GLY A 241 3.55 -8.53 -5.64
C GLY A 241 3.40 -7.15 -6.28
N ALA A 242 2.23 -6.88 -6.87
CA ALA A 242 1.89 -5.57 -7.45
C ALA A 242 0.75 -4.92 -6.67
N TRP A 243 0.85 -3.61 -6.46
CA TRP A 243 -0.04 -2.83 -5.60
C TRP A 243 -0.42 -1.50 -6.23
N THR A 244 -1.64 -1.03 -5.95
CA THR A 244 -2.07 0.33 -6.27
C THR A 244 -1.54 1.34 -5.23
N GLN A 245 -1.73 2.64 -5.51
CA GLN A 245 -1.51 3.74 -4.57
C GLN A 245 -0.09 3.81 -3.96
N ASN A 246 0.91 3.40 -4.74
CA ASN A 246 2.35 3.59 -4.50
C ASN A 246 2.75 3.39 -3.01
N PRO A 247 2.79 2.15 -2.51
CA PRO A 247 3.23 1.88 -1.14
C PRO A 247 4.63 2.46 -0.88
N SER A 248 4.82 3.05 0.29
CA SER A 248 6.12 3.59 0.72
C SER A 248 6.96 2.57 1.49
N SER A 249 6.36 1.47 1.96
CA SER A 249 7.07 0.41 2.67
C SER A 249 6.35 -0.94 2.60
N PHE A 250 7.11 -2.01 2.81
CA PHE A 250 6.64 -3.38 2.85
C PHE A 250 7.12 -4.09 4.12
N ALA A 251 6.26 -4.90 4.71
CA ALA A 251 6.61 -5.81 5.80
C ALA A 251 6.26 -7.25 5.41
N TYR A 252 7.14 -8.19 5.77
CA TYR A 252 6.98 -9.61 5.48
C TYR A 252 6.68 -10.37 6.77
N GLN A 253 5.92 -11.44 6.65
CA GLN A 253 5.76 -12.43 7.70
C GLN A 253 5.66 -13.80 7.06
N TRP A 254 6.68 -14.63 7.28
CA TRP A 254 6.66 -16.02 6.83
C TRP A 254 5.81 -16.87 7.76
N GLN A 255 5.11 -17.85 7.17
CA GLN A 255 4.16 -18.70 7.86
C GLN A 255 4.41 -20.16 7.46
N ARG A 256 4.33 -21.04 8.45
CA ARG A 256 4.37 -22.49 8.29
C ARG A 256 2.95 -23.00 8.24
N CYS A 257 2.62 -23.71 7.17
CA CYS A 257 1.32 -24.31 6.90
C CYS A 257 1.48 -25.83 6.90
N ASP A 258 0.40 -26.58 7.11
CA ASP A 258 0.44 -28.03 6.94
C ASP A 258 0.85 -28.45 5.51
N SER A 259 1.04 -29.75 5.28
CA SER A 259 1.47 -30.28 3.98
C SER A 259 0.49 -30.01 2.83
N SER A 260 -0.77 -29.65 3.13
CA SER A 260 -1.78 -29.25 2.14
C SER A 260 -1.77 -27.75 1.81
N GLY A 261 -0.98 -26.95 2.53
CA GLY A 261 -0.98 -25.49 2.41
C GLY A 261 -2.01 -24.79 3.28
N ALA A 262 -2.67 -25.50 4.20
CA ALA A 262 -3.68 -24.98 5.11
C ALA A 262 -3.13 -24.75 6.53
N ASN A 263 -3.98 -24.30 7.45
CA ASN A 263 -3.68 -24.18 8.88
C ASN A 263 -2.37 -23.44 9.21
N CYS A 264 -2.14 -22.34 8.50
CA CYS A 264 -0.89 -21.58 8.59
C CYS A 264 -0.72 -20.85 9.92
N ARG A 265 0.49 -20.94 10.49
CA ARG A 265 0.93 -20.19 11.68
C ARG A 265 2.15 -19.35 11.35
N SER A 266 2.23 -18.15 11.92
CA SER A 266 3.39 -17.28 11.75
C SER A 266 4.65 -17.90 12.37
N ILE A 267 5.76 -17.82 11.65
CA ILE A 267 7.07 -18.25 12.14
C ILE A 267 7.71 -17.07 12.87
N SER A 268 8.05 -17.27 14.15
CA SER A 268 8.61 -16.21 14.99
C SER A 268 9.92 -15.67 14.40
N GLY A 269 10.08 -14.35 14.37
CA GLY A 269 11.28 -13.67 13.84
C GLY A 269 11.43 -13.67 12.31
N ALA A 270 10.59 -14.40 11.57
CA ALA A 270 10.69 -14.50 10.12
C ALA A 270 9.98 -13.32 9.42
N SER A 271 10.59 -12.14 9.49
CA SER A 271 10.04 -10.88 8.94
C SER A 271 10.84 -10.26 7.80
N GLY A 272 11.89 -10.95 7.33
CA GLY A 272 12.71 -10.53 6.20
C GLY A 272 12.06 -10.84 4.85
N GLN A 273 12.55 -10.20 3.80
CA GLN A 273 12.16 -10.55 2.41
C GLN A 273 12.63 -11.95 2.02
N SER A 274 13.72 -12.43 2.62
CA SER A 274 14.20 -13.81 2.52
C SER A 274 13.89 -14.60 3.79
N TYR A 275 13.79 -15.92 3.62
CA TYR A 275 13.64 -16.86 4.73
C TYR A 275 14.46 -18.12 4.47
N LEU A 276 15.14 -18.59 5.50
CA LEU A 276 15.90 -19.84 5.48
C LEU A 276 15.10 -20.88 6.28
N PRO A 277 14.45 -21.86 5.64
CA PRO A 277 13.74 -22.93 6.34
C PRO A 277 14.67 -23.69 7.27
N ALA A 278 14.22 -23.92 8.50
CA ALA A 278 14.92 -24.67 9.53
C ALA A 278 14.38 -26.11 9.63
N GLY A 279 15.02 -26.96 10.44
CA GLY A 279 14.60 -28.36 10.61
C GLY A 279 13.12 -28.53 10.99
N ALA A 280 12.57 -27.61 11.77
CA ALA A 280 11.15 -27.62 12.18
C ALA A 280 10.16 -27.31 11.04
N ASP A 281 10.65 -26.87 9.88
CA ASP A 281 9.83 -26.63 8.69
C ASP A 281 9.71 -27.88 7.80
N ALA A 282 10.55 -28.90 8.01
CA ALA A 282 10.50 -30.13 7.21
C ALA A 282 9.12 -30.81 7.32
N GLY A 283 8.56 -31.22 6.18
CA GLY A 283 7.23 -31.82 6.10
C GLY A 283 6.07 -30.81 6.06
N PHE A 284 6.35 -29.52 6.22
CA PHE A 284 5.37 -28.42 6.11
C PHE A 284 5.51 -27.68 4.79
N THR A 285 4.51 -26.88 4.44
CA THR A 285 4.65 -25.90 3.36
C THR A 285 4.89 -24.51 3.93
N ILE A 286 5.52 -23.63 3.16
CA ILE A 286 5.84 -22.27 3.58
C ILE A 286 5.07 -21.27 2.72
N ARG A 287 4.54 -20.22 3.33
CA ARG A 287 4.02 -19.06 2.58
C ARG A 287 4.46 -17.76 3.22
N VAL A 288 4.32 -16.66 2.48
CA VAL A 288 4.62 -15.31 2.99
C VAL A 288 3.40 -14.42 2.92
N SER A 289 3.15 -13.66 3.99
CA SER A 289 2.24 -12.51 3.98
C SER A 289 3.06 -11.24 3.77
N VAL A 290 2.71 -10.46 2.75
CA VAL A 290 3.32 -9.16 2.45
C VAL A 290 2.31 -8.07 2.76
N THR A 291 2.69 -7.14 3.63
CA THR A 291 1.89 -5.97 4.00
C THR A 291 2.48 -4.72 3.40
N ALA A 292 1.77 -4.12 2.45
CA ALA A 292 2.10 -2.84 1.85
C ALA A 292 1.51 -1.70 2.69
N ARG A 293 2.24 -0.59 2.86
CA ARG A 293 1.78 0.58 3.62
C ARG A 293 2.04 1.88 2.86
N ASN A 294 1.13 2.84 3.02
CA ASN A 294 1.36 4.25 2.70
C ASN A 294 0.74 5.13 3.81
N SER A 295 0.67 6.45 3.63
CA SER A 295 0.11 7.39 4.62
C SER A 295 -1.40 7.21 4.88
N HIS A 296 -2.12 6.48 4.03
CA HIS A 296 -3.58 6.32 4.09
C HIS A 296 -4.02 4.97 4.64
N GLY A 297 -3.11 4.00 4.70
CA GLY A 297 -3.41 2.72 5.30
C GLY A 297 -2.43 1.62 4.88
N SER A 298 -2.89 0.39 5.10
CA SER A 298 -2.13 -0.80 4.78
C SER A 298 -3.03 -1.93 4.34
N ALA A 299 -2.54 -2.77 3.44
CA ALA A 299 -3.20 -4.00 3.04
C ALA A 299 -2.21 -5.15 2.99
N THR A 300 -2.70 -6.36 3.26
CA THR A 300 -1.89 -7.58 3.29
C THR A 300 -2.35 -8.53 2.20
N ALA A 301 -1.39 -9.08 1.45
CA ALA A 301 -1.59 -10.13 0.46
C ALA A 301 -0.72 -11.33 0.84
N ARG A 302 -1.13 -12.52 0.40
CA ARG A 302 -0.44 -13.78 0.71
C ARG A 302 -0.01 -14.45 -0.58
N SER A 303 1.17 -15.03 -0.57
CA SER A 303 1.59 -15.92 -1.64
C SER A 303 0.81 -17.23 -1.62
N ALA A 304 0.86 -17.95 -2.74
CA ALA A 304 0.64 -19.39 -2.71
C ALA A 304 1.69 -20.05 -1.78
N PRO A 305 1.34 -21.18 -1.13
CA PRO A 305 2.32 -21.97 -0.39
C PRO A 305 3.34 -22.59 -1.36
N THR A 306 4.55 -22.83 -0.87
CA THR A 306 5.55 -23.65 -1.56
C THR A 306 5.09 -25.11 -1.64
N GLY A 307 5.86 -25.94 -2.37
CA GLY A 307 5.86 -27.38 -2.10
C GLY A 307 6.29 -27.70 -0.66
N VAL A 308 6.11 -28.95 -0.27
CA VAL A 308 6.54 -29.43 1.06
C VAL A 308 8.05 -29.25 1.19
N VAL A 309 8.47 -28.66 2.30
CA VAL A 309 9.88 -28.45 2.63
C VAL A 309 10.53 -29.81 2.89
N LEU A 310 11.51 -30.14 2.07
CA LEU A 310 12.30 -31.35 2.22
C LEU A 310 13.30 -31.19 3.37
N ALA A 311 13.54 -32.28 4.10
CA ALA A 311 14.64 -32.34 5.06
C ALA A 311 15.99 -32.10 4.36
N SER A 312 16.97 -31.59 5.11
CA SER A 312 18.33 -31.48 4.59
C SER A 312 18.94 -32.87 4.39
N GLN A 313 19.89 -33.00 3.46
CA GLN A 313 20.67 -34.22 3.25
C GLN A 313 22.07 -33.98 3.77
N ALA A 314 22.70 -34.98 4.41
CA ALA A 314 24.07 -34.85 4.87
C ALA A 314 24.99 -34.46 3.70
N PRO A 315 26.04 -33.67 3.93
CA PRO A 315 26.97 -33.30 2.87
C PRO A 315 27.55 -34.53 2.19
N ALA A 316 27.67 -34.52 0.86
CA ALA A 316 28.42 -35.55 0.14
C ALA A 316 29.45 -34.87 -0.75
N ASN A 317 30.71 -35.33 -0.67
CA ASN A 317 31.80 -34.77 -1.44
C ASN A 317 31.63 -35.13 -2.93
N THR A 318 31.74 -34.12 -3.81
CA THR A 318 31.73 -34.30 -5.26
C THR A 318 33.07 -33.97 -5.90
N ALA A 319 33.94 -33.23 -5.21
CA ALA A 319 35.33 -33.06 -5.58
C ALA A 319 36.19 -32.96 -4.31
N LEU A 320 37.28 -33.74 -4.27
CA LEU A 320 38.16 -33.81 -3.11
C LEU A 320 38.80 -32.45 -2.79
N PRO A 321 39.09 -32.18 -1.51
CA PRO A 321 40.00 -31.11 -1.11
C PRO A 321 41.34 -31.18 -1.84
N THR A 322 41.93 -30.02 -2.11
CA THR A 322 43.26 -29.89 -2.74
C THR A 322 44.21 -29.13 -1.82
N ILE A 323 45.50 -29.39 -1.95
CA ILE A 323 46.56 -28.68 -1.24
C ILE A 323 47.37 -27.84 -2.21
N SER A 324 47.64 -26.59 -1.87
CA SER A 324 48.60 -25.72 -2.55
C SER A 324 49.73 -25.29 -1.62
N GLY A 325 50.89 -24.96 -2.20
CA GLY A 325 52.13 -24.64 -1.48
C GLY A 325 53.27 -25.59 -1.83
N VAL A 326 54.45 -25.34 -1.25
CA VAL A 326 55.65 -26.16 -1.46
C VAL A 326 55.83 -27.10 -0.27
N ALA A 327 56.00 -28.40 -0.55
CA ALA A 327 56.27 -29.41 0.47
C ALA A 327 57.73 -29.32 0.94
N GLN A 328 58.03 -28.32 1.76
CA GLN A 328 59.35 -28.09 2.33
C GLN A 328 59.22 -27.56 3.76
N ALA A 329 60.10 -27.99 4.67
CA ALA A 329 60.09 -27.50 6.05
C ALA A 329 60.17 -25.96 6.11
N GLY A 330 59.34 -25.36 6.97
CA GLY A 330 59.18 -23.92 7.10
C GLY A 330 58.19 -23.28 6.10
N GLN A 331 57.75 -24.00 5.06
CA GLN A 331 56.74 -23.51 4.12
C GLN A 331 55.32 -23.77 4.65
N THR A 332 54.36 -22.97 4.17
CA THR A 332 52.95 -23.11 4.53
C THR A 332 52.16 -23.72 3.39
N LEU A 333 51.41 -24.77 3.70
CA LEU A 333 50.42 -25.39 2.83
C LEU A 333 49.04 -24.78 3.10
N THR A 334 48.21 -24.70 2.05
CA THR A 334 46.81 -24.25 2.14
C THR A 334 45.90 -25.34 1.59
N GLY A 335 44.91 -25.76 2.39
CA GLY A 335 43.88 -26.71 1.99
C GLY A 335 42.63 -26.00 1.46
N SER A 336 42.12 -26.43 0.31
CA SER A 336 40.78 -26.04 -0.14
C SER A 336 39.70 -26.91 0.54
N THR A 337 38.44 -26.48 0.53
CA THR A 337 37.35 -27.28 1.11
C THR A 337 36.90 -28.44 0.22
N GLY A 338 37.24 -28.41 -1.08
CA GLY A 338 36.58 -29.24 -2.10
C GLY A 338 35.15 -28.77 -2.44
N SER A 339 34.44 -29.59 -3.22
CA SER A 339 33.04 -29.35 -3.64
C SER A 339 32.09 -30.38 -3.02
N TRP A 340 30.88 -29.94 -2.67
CA TRP A 340 29.93 -30.74 -1.88
C TRP A 340 28.49 -30.50 -2.32
N THR A 341 27.66 -31.55 -2.24
CA THR A 341 26.19 -31.42 -2.19
C THR A 341 25.71 -31.25 -0.75
N GLY A 342 24.40 -31.09 -0.55
CA GLY A 342 23.79 -30.97 0.79
C GLY A 342 23.95 -29.59 1.44
N ALA A 343 24.52 -28.60 0.74
CA ALA A 343 24.73 -27.23 1.23
C ALA A 343 25.35 -27.17 2.64
N PRO A 344 26.64 -27.54 2.78
CA PRO A 344 27.35 -27.44 4.05
C PRO A 344 27.30 -26.02 4.62
N THR A 345 27.10 -25.91 5.93
CA THR A 345 27.10 -24.63 6.66
C THR A 345 28.43 -24.35 7.35
N SER A 346 29.29 -25.36 7.51
CA SER A 346 30.62 -25.22 8.11
C SER A 346 31.59 -26.30 7.64
N PHE A 347 32.89 -26.00 7.75
CA PHE A 347 33.97 -26.91 7.43
C PHE A 347 34.98 -26.96 8.58
N ALA A 348 35.47 -28.15 8.92
CA ALA A 348 36.57 -28.37 9.84
C ALA A 348 37.74 -29.02 9.09
N PHE A 349 38.96 -28.59 9.39
CA PHE A 349 40.18 -29.13 8.80
C PHE A 349 40.93 -29.96 9.84
N GLN A 350 41.62 -31.00 9.39
CA GLN A 350 42.59 -31.74 10.18
C GLN A 350 43.73 -32.15 9.26
N TRP A 351 44.92 -31.63 9.50
CA TRP A 351 46.12 -32.02 8.76
C TRP A 351 46.66 -33.33 9.29
N GLN A 352 47.11 -34.18 8.37
CA GLN A 352 47.61 -35.51 8.65
C GLN A 352 49.01 -35.67 8.06
N ARG A 353 49.93 -36.22 8.85
CA ARG A 353 51.25 -36.64 8.40
C ARG A 353 51.18 -38.10 8.01
N CYS A 354 51.66 -38.41 6.83
CA CYS A 354 51.67 -39.76 6.28
C CYS A 354 53.10 -40.25 6.07
N ASP A 355 53.29 -41.56 5.94
CA ASP A 355 54.55 -42.11 5.43
C ASP A 355 54.94 -41.52 4.05
N SER A 356 56.17 -41.79 3.60
CA SER A 356 56.69 -41.29 2.33
C SER A 356 55.91 -41.78 1.09
N ALA A 357 55.10 -42.84 1.23
CA ALA A 357 54.20 -43.34 0.20
C ALA A 357 52.78 -42.76 0.30
N GLY A 358 52.45 -42.02 1.36
CA GLY A 358 51.12 -41.47 1.61
C GLY A 358 50.08 -42.48 2.08
N ALA A 359 50.50 -43.67 2.51
CA ALA A 359 49.60 -44.79 2.80
C ALA A 359 49.12 -44.78 4.26
N THR A 360 50.06 -44.66 5.21
CA THR A 360 49.77 -44.68 6.65
C THR A 360 49.82 -43.26 7.18
N CYS A 361 48.69 -42.75 7.67
CA CYS A 361 48.56 -41.35 8.08
C CYS A 361 48.11 -41.22 9.54
N VAL A 362 48.64 -40.22 10.24
CA VAL A 362 48.26 -39.85 11.60
C VAL A 362 47.93 -38.36 11.66
N ASP A 363 46.95 -38.00 12.49
CA ASP A 363 46.60 -36.60 12.72
C ASP A 363 47.78 -35.84 13.33
N VAL A 364 48.07 -34.65 12.80
CA VAL A 364 48.99 -33.72 13.45
C VAL A 364 48.22 -32.96 14.54
N PRO A 365 48.58 -33.13 15.83
CA PRO A 365 47.82 -32.52 16.92
C PRO A 365 47.73 -31.00 16.79
N GLY A 366 46.52 -30.45 16.88
CA GLY A 366 46.26 -29.00 16.83
C GLY A 366 46.29 -28.38 15.42
N ALA A 367 46.61 -29.16 14.38
CA ALA A 367 46.64 -28.67 13.01
C ALA A 367 45.23 -28.67 12.37
N THR A 368 44.38 -27.75 12.82
CA THR A 368 42.95 -27.69 12.42
C THR A 368 42.57 -26.46 11.61
N ALA A 369 43.56 -25.63 11.23
CA ALA A 369 43.35 -24.47 10.37
C ALA A 369 43.31 -24.86 8.89
N ALA A 370 42.75 -24.00 8.05
CA ALA A 370 42.81 -24.17 6.59
C ALA A 370 44.25 -24.12 6.04
N THR A 371 45.20 -23.61 6.82
CA THR A 371 46.63 -23.58 6.52
C THR A 371 47.42 -24.42 7.53
N TYR A 372 48.57 -24.93 7.08
CA TYR A 372 49.50 -25.69 7.92
C TYR A 372 50.94 -25.39 7.55
N THR A 373 51.73 -24.95 8.53
CA THR A 373 53.17 -24.71 8.35
C THR A 373 53.93 -25.99 8.64
N LEU A 374 54.71 -26.45 7.66
CA LEU A 374 55.50 -27.68 7.74
C LEU A 374 56.65 -27.50 8.73
N GLY A 375 56.75 -28.42 9.69
CA GLY A 375 57.82 -28.45 10.69
C GLY A 375 58.89 -29.49 10.36
N GLY A 376 59.97 -29.53 11.15
CA GLY A 376 61.04 -30.52 10.98
C GLY A 376 60.58 -31.98 11.13
N ALA A 377 59.51 -32.22 11.90
CA ALA A 377 58.90 -33.54 12.05
C ALA A 377 58.15 -34.03 10.80
N ASP A 378 57.87 -33.15 9.83
CA ASP A 378 57.24 -33.50 8.57
C ASP A 378 58.26 -33.94 7.50
N VAL A 379 59.56 -33.64 7.68
CA VAL A 379 60.61 -33.98 6.70
C VAL A 379 60.66 -35.49 6.46
N GLY A 380 60.70 -35.90 5.19
CA GLY A 380 60.66 -37.31 4.78
C GLY A 380 59.27 -37.94 4.81
N SER A 381 58.24 -37.21 5.24
CA SER A 381 56.83 -37.62 5.21
C SER A 381 56.10 -36.97 4.04
N THR A 382 54.92 -37.48 3.69
CA THR A 382 53.93 -36.73 2.90
C THR A 382 52.88 -36.13 3.84
N VAL A 383 52.17 -35.09 3.40
CA VAL A 383 51.11 -34.45 4.20
C VAL A 383 49.81 -34.44 3.41
N ARG A 384 48.67 -34.65 4.07
CA ARG A 384 47.33 -34.48 3.48
C ARG A 384 46.40 -33.74 4.43
N VAL A 385 45.26 -33.27 3.93
CA VAL A 385 44.24 -32.62 4.76
C VAL A 385 42.91 -33.38 4.68
N ALA A 386 42.33 -33.65 5.83
CA ALA A 386 40.96 -34.12 5.97
C ALA A 386 40.04 -32.91 6.18
N VAL A 387 39.00 -32.79 5.37
CA VAL A 387 37.99 -31.73 5.47
C VAL A 387 36.65 -32.36 5.79
N THR A 388 36.07 -31.95 6.91
CA THR A 388 34.75 -32.39 7.36
C THR A 388 33.73 -31.29 7.09
N ALA A 389 32.82 -31.54 6.15
CA ALA A 389 31.70 -30.68 5.84
C ALA A 389 30.52 -31.01 6.75
N SER A 390 29.84 -30.01 7.29
CA SER A 390 28.72 -30.18 8.23
C SER A 390 27.50 -29.38 7.83
N ASN A 391 26.30 -29.94 8.05
CA ASN A 391 25.03 -29.23 8.03
C ASN A 391 24.08 -29.82 9.09
N ALA A 392 22.82 -29.37 9.11
CA ALA A 392 21.82 -29.85 10.07
C ALA A 392 21.45 -31.35 9.93
N ALA A 393 21.76 -31.98 8.79
CA ALA A 393 21.48 -33.41 8.55
C ALA A 393 22.66 -34.32 8.89
N GLY A 394 23.87 -33.78 9.06
CA GLY A 394 25.03 -34.56 9.49
C GLY A 394 26.35 -33.99 8.98
N THR A 395 27.38 -34.84 9.06
CA THR A 395 28.76 -34.49 8.69
C THR A 395 29.38 -35.57 7.82
N THR A 396 30.19 -35.16 6.86
CA THR A 396 30.96 -36.09 6.00
C THR A 396 32.38 -35.56 5.83
N THR A 397 33.35 -36.47 5.89
CA THR A 397 34.77 -36.14 5.73
C THR A 397 35.30 -36.62 4.38
N ALA A 398 36.08 -35.76 3.71
CA ALA A 398 36.84 -36.09 2.51
C ALA A 398 38.31 -35.75 2.74
N VAL A 399 39.21 -36.55 2.18
CA VAL A 399 40.66 -36.37 2.30
C VAL A 399 41.26 -35.93 0.97
N SER A 400 42.22 -35.01 1.01
CA SER A 400 42.98 -34.63 -0.18
C SER A 400 43.92 -35.76 -0.62
N LEU A 401 44.44 -35.63 -1.84
CA LEU A 401 45.66 -36.35 -2.20
C LEU A 401 46.84 -35.87 -1.31
N PRO A 402 47.82 -36.74 -1.00
CA PRO A 402 49.03 -36.35 -0.31
C PRO A 402 49.89 -35.39 -1.14
N THR A 403 50.67 -34.53 -0.47
CA THR A 403 51.73 -33.74 -1.11
C THR A 403 52.88 -34.62 -1.61
N ALA A 404 53.82 -34.00 -2.34
CA ALA A 404 55.17 -34.56 -2.45
C ALA A 404 55.81 -34.75 -1.07
N VAL A 405 56.83 -35.60 -0.99
CA VAL A 405 57.62 -35.79 0.23
C VAL A 405 58.25 -34.46 0.63
N VAL A 406 58.10 -34.11 1.90
CA VAL A 406 58.60 -32.84 2.46
C VAL A 406 60.12 -32.87 2.56
N SER A 407 60.76 -31.85 1.98
CA SER A 407 62.22 -31.65 2.00
C SER A 407 62.74 -30.74 3.10
#